data_AF-K9H758-F1
#
_entry.id   AF-K9H758-F1
#
_cell.length_a   1.000
_cell.length_b   1.000
_cell.length_c   1.000
_cell.angle_alpha   90.00
_cell.angle_beta   90.00
_cell.angle_gamma   90.00
#
_symmetry.space_group_name_H-M   'P 1'
#
loop_
_entity.id
_entity.type
_entity.pdbx_description
1 polymer ?
#
loop_
_entity_poly.entity_id
_entity_poly.type
_entity_poly.pdbx_seq_one_letter_code
_entity_poly.pdbx_strand_id
1 'polypeptide(L)'
;MHIFWAQARQGLLSHHFSGYQGCRHADASTVPSVPPGSTGDDAARLMMKETRSMAHIVFYGKPDCPANARQRKQLEAAGHTLEVRDLTAEPWTAETLRPFFSSRPVNTWLNKLHPKVRTNAIDPDAQTPDKALEHMIADPTLIRRPLMAAKGEMRFGFDPVAVDDWIGLRAKADGQSCDEKHAQGRCDHGHHQFPKAS
;
A
#
# COMPACT_ATOMS: atom_id res chain seq x y z
N MET A 1 -1.87 15.75 -56.90
CA MET A 1 -3.11 15.02 -56.56
C MET A 1 -3.74 15.69 -55.35
N HIS A 2 -4.70 16.57 -55.61
CA HIS A 2 -5.54 17.21 -54.59
C HIS A 2 -6.76 16.32 -54.36
N ILE A 3 -7.13 16.05 -53.11
CA ILE A 3 -8.55 15.96 -52.73
C ILE A 3 -8.71 16.55 -51.32
N PHE A 4 -9.24 17.77 -51.32
CA PHE A 4 -9.91 18.45 -50.20
C PHE A 4 -11.29 17.79 -49.96
N TRP A 5 -11.70 17.68 -48.69
CA TRP A 5 -13.11 17.68 -48.27
C TRP A 5 -13.20 18.62 -47.07
N ALA A 6 -13.52 19.91 -47.26
CA ALA A 6 -14.86 20.48 -47.43
C ALA A 6 -15.65 20.49 -46.11
N GLN A 7 -15.65 21.69 -45.52
CA GLN A 7 -16.34 22.14 -44.32
C GLN A 7 -17.72 22.69 -44.69
N ALA A 8 -18.76 22.45 -43.88
CA ALA A 8 -20.06 23.11 -44.05
C ALA A 8 -20.77 23.39 -42.71
N ARG A 9 -20.93 24.70 -42.45
CA ARG A 9 -22.10 25.45 -41.94
C ARG A 9 -22.81 24.96 -40.66
N GLN A 10 -22.79 25.72 -39.57
CA GLN A 10 -23.61 26.93 -39.29
C GLN A 10 -25.12 26.71 -39.39
N GLY A 11 -25.77 26.65 -38.22
CA GLY A 11 -27.20 26.86 -38.03
C GLY A 11 -27.41 27.60 -36.71
N LEU A 12 -27.73 28.90 -36.80
CA LEU A 12 -28.37 29.66 -35.74
C LEU A 12 -29.75 29.07 -35.48
N LEU A 13 -30.17 29.01 -34.21
CA LEU A 13 -31.55 29.26 -33.80
C LEU A 13 -31.57 29.74 -32.35
N SER A 14 -31.83 31.03 -32.19
CA SER A 14 -32.14 31.71 -30.95
C SER A 14 -33.50 31.26 -30.44
N HIS A 15 -33.59 30.80 -29.18
CA HIS A 15 -34.85 30.81 -28.44
C HIS A 15 -34.63 31.37 -27.04
N HIS A 16 -35.21 32.54 -26.83
CA HIS A 16 -35.52 33.16 -25.54
C HIS A 16 -36.50 32.27 -24.77
N PHE A 17 -36.24 32.01 -23.48
CA PHE A 17 -37.26 31.72 -22.46
C PHE A 17 -36.65 32.05 -21.08
N SER A 18 -36.95 33.22 -20.53
CA SER A 18 -37.98 33.46 -19.50
C SER A 18 -37.62 32.84 -18.15
N GLY A 19 -37.43 33.74 -17.18
CA GLY A 19 -36.74 33.47 -15.91
C GLY A 19 -37.50 32.65 -14.88
N TYR A 20 -36.81 32.38 -13.78
CA TYR A 20 -37.40 32.19 -12.45
C TYR A 20 -36.40 32.66 -11.38
N GLN A 21 -36.74 33.78 -10.75
CA GLN A 21 -36.33 34.09 -9.39
C GLN A 21 -37.00 33.08 -8.44
N GLY A 22 -36.24 32.60 -7.47
CA GLY A 22 -36.76 31.70 -6.44
C GLY A 22 -35.82 31.59 -5.25
N CYS A 23 -35.71 32.66 -4.47
CA CYS A 23 -35.19 32.58 -3.10
C CYS A 23 -36.21 31.83 -2.23
N ARG A 24 -35.86 30.68 -1.65
CA ARG A 24 -36.40 30.24 -0.35
C ARG A 24 -35.34 29.48 0.45
N HIS A 25 -35.29 29.86 1.72
CA HIS A 25 -34.52 29.33 2.82
C HIS A 25 -34.62 27.81 2.95
N ALA A 26 -33.50 27.15 3.23
CA ALA A 26 -33.47 25.87 3.92
C ALA A 26 -32.40 25.95 5.02
N ASP A 27 -32.79 25.35 6.14
CA ASP A 27 -32.30 25.51 7.49
C ASP A 27 -30.81 25.28 7.72
N ALA A 28 -30.31 25.96 8.75
CA ALA A 28 -29.00 25.70 9.33
C ALA A 28 -29.01 24.35 10.06
N SER A 29 -28.18 23.42 9.63
CA SER A 29 -27.73 22.30 10.45
C SER A 29 -26.30 21.94 10.07
N THR A 30 -25.39 22.54 10.81
CA THR A 30 -24.00 22.10 11.09
C THR A 30 -23.18 21.66 9.88
N VAL A 31 -22.64 22.65 9.16
CA VAL A 31 -21.43 22.45 8.37
C VAL A 31 -20.26 22.34 9.37
N PRO A 32 -19.47 21.25 9.40
CA PRO A 32 -18.28 21.19 10.23
C PRO A 32 -17.30 22.27 9.75
N SER A 33 -16.95 23.17 10.67
CA SER A 33 -16.04 24.28 10.45
C SER A 33 -14.66 23.78 10.02
N VAL A 34 -14.32 24.05 8.77
CA VAL A 34 -12.96 23.87 8.23
C VAL A 34 -12.05 24.91 8.88
N PRO A 35 -10.92 24.52 9.52
CA PRO A 35 -9.98 25.48 10.10
C PRO A 35 -9.34 26.34 8.99
N PRO A 36 -9.18 27.66 9.20
CA PRO A 36 -8.59 28.54 8.19
C PRO A 36 -7.11 28.19 8.01
N GLY A 37 -6.75 27.71 6.81
CA GLY A 37 -5.36 27.42 6.41
C GLY A 37 -5.13 26.10 5.67
N SER A 38 -6.12 25.21 5.58
CA SER A 38 -5.96 23.96 4.82
C SER A 38 -6.11 24.22 3.32
N THR A 39 -5.09 23.90 2.54
CA THR A 39 -5.17 23.96 1.08
C THR A 39 -6.19 22.93 0.56
N GLY A 40 -6.70 23.10 -0.66
CA GLY A 40 -7.67 22.15 -1.25
C GLY A 40 -7.20 20.69 -1.26
N ASP A 41 -5.87 20.49 -1.26
CA ASP A 41 -5.23 19.18 -1.18
C ASP A 41 -5.38 18.52 0.20
N ASP A 42 -5.39 19.30 1.29
CA ASP A 42 -5.54 18.81 2.66
C ASP A 42 -6.96 18.32 2.94
N ALA A 43 -7.97 19.03 2.42
CA ALA A 43 -9.37 18.64 2.55
C ALA A 43 -9.71 17.38 1.74
N ALA A 44 -9.20 17.27 0.51
CA ALA A 44 -9.33 16.06 -0.31
C ALA A 44 -8.62 14.85 0.34
N ARG A 45 -7.43 15.08 0.92
CA ARG A 45 -6.69 14.06 1.69
C ARG A 45 -7.45 13.61 2.94
N LEU A 46 -8.17 14.51 3.60
CA LEU A 46 -8.99 14.21 4.77
C LEU A 46 -10.23 13.36 4.39
N MET A 47 -10.92 13.72 3.31
CA MET A 47 -12.11 12.99 2.84
C MET A 47 -11.79 11.60 2.28
N MET A 48 -10.57 11.38 1.75
CA MET A 48 -10.08 10.05 1.33
C MET A 48 -9.47 9.22 2.48
N LYS A 49 -9.24 9.80 3.66
CA LYS A 49 -8.85 9.05 4.87
C LYS A 49 -10.05 8.32 5.48
N GLU A 50 -11.24 8.91 5.42
CA GLU A 50 -12.47 8.38 6.05
C GLU A 50 -12.92 7.01 5.46
N THR A 51 -12.54 6.71 4.22
CA THR A 51 -12.88 5.47 3.51
C THR A 51 -11.81 4.37 3.56
N ARG A 52 -10.70 4.57 4.29
CA ARG A 52 -9.76 3.47 4.58
C ARG A 52 -10.31 2.59 5.70
N SER A 53 -11.44 1.95 5.41
CA SER A 53 -12.07 0.97 6.28
C SER A 53 -11.14 -0.22 6.53
N MET A 54 -11.33 -0.82 7.72
CA MET A 54 -10.54 -1.96 8.25
C MET A 54 -10.27 -3.00 7.15
N ALA A 55 -9.00 -3.31 6.91
CA ALA A 55 -8.63 -4.38 5.99
C ALA A 55 -8.63 -5.74 6.71
N HIS A 56 -9.03 -6.78 5.97
CA HIS A 56 -8.70 -8.16 6.31
C HIS A 56 -7.40 -8.53 5.58
N ILE A 57 -6.44 -9.07 6.32
CA ILE A 57 -5.09 -9.32 5.83
C ILE A 57 -4.74 -10.78 6.08
N VAL A 58 -4.40 -11.52 5.02
CA VAL A 58 -3.73 -12.81 5.16
C VAL A 58 -2.24 -12.54 5.36
N PHE A 59 -1.72 -12.89 6.54
CA PHE A 59 -0.36 -12.59 6.96
C PHE A 59 0.45 -13.89 7.07
N TYR A 60 1.38 -14.10 6.14
CA TYR A 60 2.32 -15.21 6.18
C TYR A 60 3.60 -14.77 6.85
N GLY A 61 3.87 -15.32 8.03
CA GLY A 61 5.07 -15.04 8.80
C GLY A 61 5.61 -16.29 9.46
N LYS A 62 6.72 -16.15 10.19
CA LYS A 62 7.18 -17.22 11.07
C LYS A 62 6.58 -17.00 12.46
N PRO A 63 5.94 -18.02 13.09
CA PRO A 63 5.27 -17.86 14.39
C PRO A 63 6.21 -17.32 15.47
N ASP A 64 7.45 -17.84 15.53
CA ASP A 64 8.45 -17.49 16.56
C ASP A 64 9.36 -16.31 16.18
N CYS A 65 8.95 -15.45 15.25
CA CYS A 65 9.75 -14.29 14.86
C CYS A 65 9.31 -13.01 15.59
N PRO A 66 10.15 -12.42 16.46
CA PRO A 66 9.80 -11.19 17.17
C PRO A 66 9.45 -10.01 16.26
N ALA A 67 10.09 -9.91 15.09
CA ALA A 67 9.79 -8.88 14.11
C ALA A 67 8.38 -9.02 13.51
N ASN A 68 7.99 -10.24 13.11
CA ASN A 68 6.62 -10.49 12.66
C ASN A 68 5.60 -10.26 13.78
N ALA A 69 5.90 -10.66 15.02
CA ALA A 69 5.02 -10.37 16.16
C ALA A 69 4.78 -8.87 16.36
N ARG A 70 5.82 -8.02 16.20
CA ARG A 70 5.68 -6.56 16.24
C ARG A 70 4.84 -6.02 15.07
N GLN A 71 5.07 -6.51 13.86
CA GLN A 71 4.32 -6.08 12.67
C GLN A 71 2.84 -6.43 12.76
N ARG A 72 2.50 -7.63 13.25
CA ARG A 72 1.11 -8.03 13.51
C ARG A 72 0.42 -7.07 14.48
N LYS A 73 1.08 -6.76 15.61
CA LYS A 73 0.56 -5.80 16.58
C LYS A 73 0.33 -4.40 15.98
N GLN A 74 1.19 -3.94 15.08
CA GLN A 74 1.00 -2.66 14.39
C GLN A 74 -0.24 -2.67 13.49
N LEU A 75 -0.46 -3.75 12.73
CA LEU A 75 -1.64 -3.92 11.88
C LEU A 75 -2.93 -4.01 12.72
N GLU A 76 -2.91 -4.77 13.81
CA GLU A 76 -4.03 -4.88 14.76
C GLU A 76 -4.34 -3.53 15.42
N ALA A 77 -3.32 -2.76 15.83
CA ALA A 77 -3.48 -1.43 16.42
C ALA A 77 -4.04 -0.38 15.43
N ALA A 78 -3.80 -0.55 14.13
CA ALA A 78 -4.44 0.23 13.07
C ALA A 78 -5.93 -0.15 12.85
N GLY A 79 -6.39 -1.21 13.52
CA GLY A 79 -7.76 -1.72 13.41
C GLY A 79 -7.94 -2.69 12.24
N HIS A 80 -6.90 -3.40 11.82
CA HIS A 80 -7.03 -4.46 10.82
C HIS A 80 -7.27 -5.82 11.47
N THR A 81 -7.83 -6.74 10.70
CA THR A 81 -7.97 -8.15 11.11
C THR A 81 -6.93 -9.00 10.38
N LEU A 82 -6.34 -9.96 11.08
CA LEU A 82 -5.26 -10.80 10.56
C LEU A 82 -5.69 -12.27 10.53
N GLU A 83 -5.55 -12.91 9.37
CA GLU A 83 -5.46 -14.35 9.25
C GLU A 83 -3.97 -14.74 9.20
N VAL A 84 -3.44 -15.24 10.31
CA VAL A 84 -2.00 -15.54 10.42
C VAL A 84 -1.74 -16.97 9.96
N ARG A 85 -0.84 -17.12 8.98
CA ARG A 85 -0.38 -18.40 8.46
C ARG A 85 1.13 -18.56 8.64
N ASP A 86 1.56 -19.81 8.83
CA ASP A 86 2.98 -20.12 8.88
C ASP A 86 3.54 -20.19 7.45
N LEU A 87 4.43 -19.25 7.14
CA LEU A 87 5.09 -19.15 5.85
C LEU A 87 5.87 -20.41 5.47
N THR A 88 6.37 -21.18 6.45
CA THR A 88 7.17 -22.38 6.22
C THR A 88 6.35 -23.66 6.11
N ALA A 89 5.09 -23.64 6.56
CA ALA A 89 4.18 -24.78 6.46
C ALA A 89 3.29 -24.74 5.21
N GLU A 90 3.16 -23.58 4.57
CA GLU A 90 2.37 -23.42 3.36
C GLU A 90 3.03 -24.15 2.16
N PRO A 91 2.28 -24.98 1.39
CA PRO A 91 2.80 -25.67 0.23
C PRO A 91 2.89 -24.72 -0.98
N TRP A 92 3.92 -23.88 -0.99
CA TRP A 92 4.12 -22.91 -2.07
C TRP A 92 4.32 -23.57 -3.43
N THR A 93 3.71 -22.96 -4.45
CA THR A 93 4.00 -23.22 -5.86
C THR A 93 4.45 -21.92 -6.52
N ALA A 94 4.99 -22.00 -7.73
CA ALA A 94 5.40 -20.79 -8.45
C ALA A 94 4.20 -19.87 -8.69
N GLU A 95 3.03 -20.44 -8.99
CA GLU A 95 1.79 -19.72 -9.28
C GLU A 95 1.22 -19.01 -8.04
N THR A 96 1.32 -19.63 -6.85
CA THR A 96 0.82 -19.03 -5.61
C THR A 96 1.78 -18.00 -5.04
N LEU A 97 3.08 -18.14 -5.29
CA LEU A 97 4.12 -17.29 -4.72
C LEU A 97 4.50 -16.10 -5.62
N ARG A 98 4.52 -16.27 -6.94
CA ARG A 98 4.87 -15.21 -7.91
C ARG A 98 4.06 -13.92 -7.76
N PRO A 99 2.74 -13.94 -7.45
CA PRO A 99 1.94 -12.71 -7.33
C PRO A 99 2.43 -11.76 -6.23
N PHE A 100 2.99 -12.26 -5.12
CA PHE A 100 3.50 -11.41 -4.03
C PHE A 100 4.63 -10.49 -4.47
N PHE A 101 5.40 -10.90 -5.48
CA PHE A 101 6.58 -10.18 -5.93
C PHE A 101 6.32 -9.15 -7.04
N SER A 102 5.11 -9.15 -7.63
CA SER A 102 4.66 -8.16 -8.62
C SER A 102 5.77 -7.84 -9.67
N SER A 103 6.06 -6.56 -9.90
CA SER A 103 7.14 -6.05 -10.77
C SER A 103 8.43 -5.67 -10.01
N ARG A 104 8.58 -6.12 -8.75
CA ARG A 104 9.76 -5.79 -7.94
C ARG A 104 10.99 -6.56 -8.45
N PRO A 105 12.21 -5.99 -8.39
CA PRO A 105 13.42 -6.67 -8.84
C PRO A 105 13.73 -7.90 -7.99
N VAL A 106 14.20 -8.98 -8.62
CA VAL A 106 14.38 -10.32 -8.01
C VAL A 106 15.30 -10.30 -6.80
N ASN A 107 16.36 -9.48 -6.83
CA ASN A 107 17.31 -9.33 -5.72
C ASN A 107 16.67 -8.80 -4.41
N THR A 108 15.44 -8.28 -4.47
CA THR A 108 14.69 -7.83 -3.28
C THR A 108 13.84 -8.92 -2.63
N TRP A 109 13.56 -10.01 -3.34
CA TRP A 109 12.64 -11.07 -2.92
C TRP A 109 13.23 -11.96 -1.85
N LEU A 110 14.56 -12.14 -1.88
CA LEU A 110 15.28 -13.03 -0.99
C LEU A 110 15.63 -12.34 0.33
N ASN A 111 15.56 -13.12 1.41
CA ASN A 111 16.03 -12.73 2.73
C ASN A 111 17.56 -12.63 2.71
N LYS A 112 18.09 -11.40 2.67
CA LYS A 112 19.54 -11.12 2.71
C LYS A 112 20.26 -11.66 3.93
N LEU A 113 19.53 -11.91 5.03
CA LEU A 113 20.09 -12.49 6.25
C LEU A 113 20.14 -14.03 6.23
N HIS A 114 19.57 -14.66 5.20
CA HIS A 114 19.58 -16.11 5.07
C HIS A 114 21.02 -16.65 4.92
N PRO A 115 21.40 -17.75 5.59
CA PRO A 115 22.76 -18.29 5.53
C PRO A 115 23.29 -18.48 4.10
N LYS A 116 22.50 -19.09 3.20
CA LYS A 116 22.89 -19.30 1.80
C LYS A 116 23.19 -18.00 1.04
N VAL A 117 22.50 -16.91 1.37
CA VAL A 117 22.76 -15.60 0.76
C VAL A 117 24.00 -14.97 1.38
N ARG A 118 24.14 -15.03 2.72
CA ARG A 118 25.30 -14.50 3.43
C ARG A 118 26.62 -15.19 3.07
N THR A 119 26.58 -16.48 2.76
CA THR A 119 27.74 -17.27 2.34
C THR A 119 27.95 -17.24 0.82
N ASN A 120 27.19 -16.43 0.08
CA ASN A 120 27.24 -16.32 -1.38
C ASN A 120 26.99 -17.65 -2.13
N ALA A 121 26.30 -18.61 -1.49
CA ALA A 121 25.85 -19.84 -2.14
C ALA A 121 24.64 -19.58 -3.06
N ILE A 122 23.87 -18.54 -2.76
CA ILE A 122 22.86 -17.94 -3.63
C ILE A 122 23.19 -16.46 -3.74
N ASP A 123 23.61 -16.02 -4.92
CA ASP A 123 23.79 -14.60 -5.24
C ASP A 123 22.44 -14.00 -5.66
N PRO A 124 21.84 -13.07 -4.88
CA PRO A 124 20.55 -12.46 -5.21
C PRO A 124 20.55 -11.65 -6.51
N ASP A 125 21.68 -11.06 -6.89
CA ASP A 125 21.77 -10.20 -8.08
C ASP A 125 21.92 -11.02 -9.36
N ALA A 126 22.35 -12.28 -9.25
CA ALA A 126 22.45 -13.22 -10.37
C ALA A 126 21.18 -14.08 -10.59
N GLN A 127 20.12 -13.88 -9.80
CA GLN A 127 18.91 -14.70 -9.89
C GLN A 127 17.95 -14.25 -11.00
N THR A 128 17.38 -15.22 -11.72
CA THR A 128 16.19 -15.02 -12.53
C THR A 128 14.92 -15.21 -11.68
N PRO A 129 13.76 -14.68 -12.10
CA PRO A 129 12.49 -14.89 -11.41
C PRO A 129 12.20 -16.37 -11.10
N ASP A 130 12.35 -17.23 -12.10
CA ASP A 130 12.01 -18.65 -11.99
C ASP A 130 12.95 -19.39 -11.02
N LYS A 131 14.27 -19.16 -11.13
CA LYS A 131 15.25 -19.74 -10.21
C LYS A 131 15.05 -19.26 -8.77
N ALA A 132 14.74 -17.99 -8.58
CA ALA A 132 14.45 -17.46 -7.24
C ALA A 132 13.22 -18.17 -6.64
N LEU A 133 12.17 -18.39 -7.42
CA LEU A 133 10.98 -19.12 -6.98
C LEU A 133 11.30 -20.59 -6.65
N GLU A 134 12.04 -21.29 -7.50
CA GLU A 134 12.50 -22.66 -7.23
C GLU A 134 13.25 -22.74 -5.89
N HIS A 135 14.19 -21.82 -5.66
CA HIS A 135 14.93 -21.74 -4.39
C HIS A 135 14.01 -21.48 -3.19
N MET A 136 13.03 -20.58 -3.32
CA MET A 136 12.08 -20.25 -2.25
C MET A 136 11.09 -21.38 -1.97
N ILE A 137 10.67 -22.14 -2.97
CA ILE A 137 9.80 -23.32 -2.79
C ILE A 137 10.58 -24.44 -2.09
N ALA A 138 11.83 -24.67 -2.49
CA ALA A 138 12.69 -25.66 -1.85
C ALA A 138 13.07 -25.29 -0.41
N ASP A 139 13.20 -24.00 -0.11
CA ASP A 139 13.55 -23.48 1.22
C ASP A 139 12.77 -22.18 1.50
N PRO A 140 11.56 -22.27 2.08
CA PRO A 140 10.70 -21.11 2.34
C PRO A 140 11.35 -20.06 3.26
N THR A 141 12.39 -20.40 4.01
CA THR A 141 13.08 -19.44 4.88
C THR A 141 13.91 -18.41 4.10
N LEU A 142 14.13 -18.64 2.81
CA LEU A 142 14.69 -17.67 1.85
C LEU A 142 13.71 -16.54 1.51
N ILE A 143 12.41 -16.73 1.69
CA ILE A 143 11.41 -15.71 1.33
C ILE A 143 11.56 -14.51 2.26
N ARG A 144 11.64 -13.31 1.68
CA ARG A 144 11.59 -12.07 2.45
C ARG A 144 10.20 -11.85 3.04
N ARG A 145 10.08 -12.16 4.33
CA ARG A 145 8.86 -12.07 5.13
C ARG A 145 8.61 -10.66 5.71
N PRO A 146 7.36 -10.33 6.09
CA PRO A 146 6.14 -11.12 5.88
C PRO A 146 5.68 -11.13 4.41
N LEU A 147 4.84 -12.10 4.03
CA LEU A 147 3.98 -11.96 2.85
C LEU A 147 2.60 -11.54 3.32
N MET A 148 1.98 -10.58 2.63
CA MET A 148 0.69 -10.00 3.01
C MET A 148 -0.22 -9.91 1.79
N ALA A 149 -1.47 -10.37 1.93
CA ALA A 149 -2.52 -10.21 0.93
C ALA A 149 -3.71 -9.46 1.54
N ALA A 150 -4.14 -8.36 0.91
CA ALA A 150 -5.28 -7.55 1.35
C ALA A 150 -5.84 -6.71 0.20
N LYS A 151 -7.15 -6.46 0.16
CA LYS A 151 -7.80 -5.61 -0.86
C LYS A 151 -7.44 -5.97 -2.32
N GLY A 152 -7.19 -7.25 -2.61
CA GLY A 152 -6.80 -7.73 -3.95
C GLY A 152 -5.34 -7.49 -4.32
N GLU A 153 -4.54 -6.89 -3.44
CA GLU A 153 -3.09 -6.72 -3.62
C GLU A 153 -2.31 -7.72 -2.77
N MET A 154 -1.12 -8.10 -3.26
CA MET A 154 -0.18 -8.97 -2.57
C MET A 154 1.19 -8.31 -2.47
N ARG A 155 1.82 -8.38 -1.31
CA ARG A 155 3.10 -7.72 -1.01
C ARG A 155 4.02 -8.62 -0.19
N PHE A 156 5.32 -8.40 -0.31
CA PHE A 156 6.34 -9.02 0.54
C PHE A 156 7.11 -7.96 1.33
N GLY A 157 7.69 -8.38 2.44
CA GLY A 157 8.33 -7.48 3.39
C GLY A 157 7.34 -6.57 4.13
N PHE A 158 7.88 -5.71 4.99
CA PHE A 158 7.09 -4.75 5.74
C PHE A 158 7.80 -3.39 5.70
N ASP A 159 7.25 -2.49 4.89
CA ASP A 159 7.62 -1.08 4.83
C ASP A 159 6.45 -0.27 5.41
N PRO A 160 6.60 0.33 6.60
CA PRO A 160 5.52 1.04 7.28
C PRO A 160 4.85 2.13 6.43
N VAL A 161 5.63 2.86 5.61
CA VAL A 161 5.11 3.94 4.76
C VAL A 161 4.26 3.33 3.65
N ALA A 162 4.81 2.34 2.93
CA ALA A 162 4.09 1.69 1.84
C ALA A 162 2.84 0.93 2.34
N VAL A 163 2.86 0.43 3.57
CA VAL A 163 1.70 -0.22 4.22
C VAL A 163 0.65 0.80 4.64
N ASP A 164 1.04 1.96 5.19
CA ASP A 164 0.09 3.06 5.51
C ASP A 164 -0.63 3.58 4.27
N ASP A 165 0.10 3.74 3.17
CA ASP A 165 -0.47 4.18 1.90
C ASP A 165 -1.46 3.17 1.31
N TRP A 166 -1.22 1.87 1.56
CA TRP A 166 -2.03 0.78 1.01
C TRP A 166 -3.31 0.50 1.79
N ILE A 167 -3.16 0.17 3.08
CA ILE A 167 -4.26 -0.30 3.94
C ILE A 167 -4.52 0.63 5.12
N GLY A 168 -3.63 1.59 5.36
CA GLY A 168 -3.57 2.35 6.60
C GLY A 168 -2.70 1.62 7.62
N LEU A 169 -1.86 2.35 8.35
CA LEU A 169 -1.08 1.82 9.47
C LEU A 169 -1.11 2.77 10.67
N ARG A 170 -1.72 3.96 10.49
CA ARG A 170 -2.05 4.88 11.57
C ARG A 170 -2.91 4.21 12.63
N ALA A 171 -2.35 4.10 13.83
CA ALA A 171 -3.11 3.68 15.00
C ALA A 171 -4.24 4.69 15.24
N LYS A 172 -5.45 4.17 15.46
CA LYS A 172 -6.64 5.02 15.68
C LYS A 172 -6.59 5.80 17.00
N ALA A 173 -5.70 5.43 17.91
CA ALA A 173 -5.66 5.95 19.28
C ALA A 173 -4.98 7.33 19.39
N ASP A 174 -3.97 7.60 18.57
CA ASP A 174 -3.13 8.80 18.64
C ASP A 174 -3.19 9.65 17.35
N GLY A 175 -3.72 9.14 16.24
CA GLY A 175 -3.99 9.91 15.02
C GLY A 175 -2.75 10.42 14.27
N GLN A 176 -1.55 10.16 14.80
CA GLN A 176 -0.28 10.65 14.26
C GLN A 176 0.26 9.77 13.13
N SER A 177 0.80 10.42 12.10
CA SER A 177 1.49 9.76 10.98
C SER A 177 2.89 9.27 11.37
N CYS A 178 3.45 8.35 10.58
CA CYS A 178 4.83 7.91 10.75
C CYS A 178 5.82 9.08 10.64
N ASP A 179 5.57 10.03 9.74
CA ASP A 179 6.41 11.22 9.56
C ASP A 179 6.38 12.13 10.79
N GLU A 180 5.21 12.32 11.40
CA GLU A 180 5.05 13.08 12.64
C GLU A 180 5.76 12.39 13.81
N LYS A 181 5.63 11.07 13.90
CA LYS A 181 6.34 10.26 14.91
C LYS A 181 7.86 10.32 14.71
N HIS A 182 8.34 10.33 13.46
CA HIS A 182 9.76 10.52 13.14
C HIS A 182 10.23 11.92 13.52
N ALA A 183 9.47 12.96 13.17
CA ALA A 183 9.78 14.35 13.52
C ALA A 183 9.84 14.57 15.05
N GLN A 184 9.07 13.79 15.83
CA GLN A 184 9.04 13.84 17.29
C GLN A 184 10.01 12.87 17.97
N GLY A 185 10.81 12.10 17.21
CA GLY A 185 11.72 11.09 17.75
C GLY A 185 11.01 9.90 18.44
N ARG A 186 9.72 9.71 18.19
CA ARG A 186 8.87 8.65 18.76
C ARG A 186 8.64 7.52 17.75
N CYS A 187 9.71 7.01 17.15
CA CYS A 187 9.62 5.89 16.21
C CYS A 187 9.41 4.56 16.96
N ASP A 188 8.24 3.95 16.78
CA ASP A 188 7.82 2.67 17.37
C ASP A 188 8.05 1.44 16.46
N HIS A 189 8.68 1.66 15.30
CA HIS A 189 8.96 0.65 14.29
C HIS A 189 10.46 0.52 14.04
N GLY A 190 10.95 -0.71 13.93
CA GLY A 190 12.38 -1.00 13.77
C GLY A 190 12.91 -0.52 12.43
N HIS A 191 13.95 0.30 12.44
CA HIS A 191 14.64 0.76 11.23
C HIS A 191 15.48 -0.38 10.64
N HIS A 192 14.94 -1.11 9.67
CA HIS A 192 15.81 -1.78 8.70
C HIS A 192 16.39 -0.69 7.81
N GLN A 193 17.64 -0.31 8.08
CA GLN A 193 18.39 0.61 7.22
C GLN A 193 18.48 0.00 5.83
N PHE A 194 17.70 0.52 4.88
CA PHE A 194 18.01 0.36 3.48
C PHE A 194 19.12 1.36 3.17
N PRO A 195 20.28 0.93 2.63
CA PRO A 195 21.25 1.88 2.11
C PRO A 195 20.56 2.70 1.03
N LYS A 196 20.62 4.04 1.15
CA LYS A 196 20.17 4.94 0.10
C LYS A 196 20.96 4.60 -1.17
N ALA A 197 20.25 4.38 -2.28
CA ALA A 197 20.89 4.34 -3.58
C ALA A 197 21.65 5.67 -3.77
N SER A 198 22.97 5.57 -3.94
CA SER A 198 23.83 6.68 -4.33
C SER A 198 23.77 6.87 -5.84
#